data_AF-A0ABD5PPE0-F1
#
_entry.id   AF-A0ABD5PPE0-F1
#
_cell.length_a   1.000
_cell.length_b   1.000
_cell.length_c   1.000
_cell.angle_alpha   90.00
_cell.angle_beta   90.00
_cell.angle_gamma   90.00
#
_symmetry.space_group_name_H-M   'P 1'
#
loop_
_entity.id
_entity.type
_entity.pdbx_description
1 polymer ?
#
loop_
_entity_poly.entity_id
_entity_poly.type
_entity_poly.pdbx_seq_one_letter_code
_entity_poly.pdbx_strand_id
1 'polypeptide(L)'
;MLVRVVRGCRSSLTTLLLTTVATLVGLFAPNFYRDHPVLLPQIYGQDLLTLVVGVPALAVSLYYADRGSLRGYDVWLGVTGYLLYTYSSYAFMTAFNELYLVYVALLWLTLFTFVGGMVRLDAATLKRDLSGTSVRPYVAFQLSLAVLVSLLWLSEILPATLAGTTPPAIAEAGLPTAVIYSLDLGIIVPGFALTASWLRNRRAWGYAFTAVLLVKIATLGGAVLAMIVFMILDGQVVPLPQILIFGTLTAVSLVLMGRFLVAIDPESDPVRAGTS
;
A
#
# COMPACT_ATOMS: atom_id res chain seq x y z
N MET A 1 -16.26 24.87 -11.10
CA MET A 1 -15.25 23.80 -11.07
C MET A 1 -15.54 22.78 -9.95
N LEU A 2 -16.82 22.47 -9.68
CA LEU A 2 -17.28 21.75 -8.48
C LEU A 2 -17.97 20.41 -8.78
N VAL A 3 -17.85 19.89 -10.01
CA VAL A 3 -18.60 18.70 -10.48
C VAL A 3 -17.81 17.38 -10.30
N ARG A 4 -16.59 17.41 -9.77
CA ARG A 4 -15.59 16.33 -10.04
C ARG A 4 -15.35 15.23 -8.99
N VAL A 5 -16.14 15.10 -7.92
CA VAL A 5 -15.92 14.01 -6.94
C VAL A 5 -17.01 12.91 -6.94
N VAL A 6 -18.22 13.21 -7.43
CA VAL A 6 -19.41 12.34 -7.27
C VAL A 6 -19.28 10.93 -7.88
N ARG A 7 -18.52 10.74 -8.97
CA ARG A 7 -18.32 9.41 -9.58
C ARG A 7 -17.27 8.54 -8.88
N GLY A 8 -16.26 9.14 -8.25
CA GLY A 8 -15.24 8.38 -7.49
C GLY A 8 -15.81 7.84 -6.18
N CYS A 9 -16.71 8.61 -5.56
CA CYS A 9 -17.32 8.30 -4.28
C CYS A 9 -18.09 6.96 -4.30
N ARG A 10 -18.84 6.65 -5.37
CA ARG A 10 -19.55 5.36 -5.50
C ARG A 10 -18.61 4.16 -5.56
N SER A 11 -17.54 4.23 -6.36
CA SER A 11 -16.56 3.15 -6.47
C SER A 11 -15.85 2.93 -5.14
N SER A 12 -15.42 4.02 -4.48
CA SER A 12 -14.73 3.94 -3.18
C SER A 12 -15.64 3.45 -2.04
N LEU A 13 -16.93 3.78 -2.05
CA LEU A 13 -17.89 3.22 -1.09
C LEU A 13 -18.09 1.72 -1.30
N THR A 14 -18.19 1.27 -2.56
CA THR A 14 -18.23 -0.17 -2.88
C THR A 14 -16.96 -0.86 -2.43
N THR A 15 -15.77 -0.29 -2.70
CA THR A 15 -14.50 -0.81 -2.20
C THR A 15 -14.51 -0.89 -0.68
N LEU A 16 -14.91 0.17 0.03
CA LEU A 16 -14.97 0.20 1.49
C LEU A 16 -15.87 -0.93 2.04
N LEU A 17 -17.06 -1.10 1.48
CA LEU A 17 -17.99 -2.16 1.86
C LEU A 17 -17.40 -3.54 1.61
N LEU A 18 -16.94 -3.81 0.38
CA LEU A 18 -16.41 -5.12 0.00
C LEU A 18 -15.15 -5.47 0.78
N THR A 19 -14.24 -4.52 1.02
CA THR A 19 -13.04 -4.71 1.86
C THR A 19 -13.43 -5.08 3.28
N THR A 20 -14.42 -4.38 3.85
CA THR A 20 -14.92 -4.67 5.20
C THR A 20 -15.53 -6.07 5.28
N VAL A 21 -16.37 -6.46 4.31
CA VAL A 21 -16.96 -7.80 4.27
C VAL A 21 -15.88 -8.86 4.09
N ALA A 22 -14.94 -8.66 3.16
CA ALA A 22 -13.88 -9.62 2.88
C ALA A 22 -13.01 -9.88 4.11
N THR A 23 -12.57 -8.82 4.80
CA THR A 23 -11.74 -8.94 6.01
C THR A 23 -12.51 -9.52 7.19
N LEU A 24 -13.79 -9.17 7.38
CA LEU A 24 -14.62 -9.76 8.44
C LEU A 24 -14.86 -11.26 8.22
N VAL A 25 -15.19 -11.66 7.00
CA VAL A 25 -15.37 -13.07 6.65
C VAL A 25 -14.04 -13.81 6.79
N GLY A 26 -12.94 -13.26 6.25
CA GLY A 26 -11.62 -13.86 6.34
C GLY A 26 -11.16 -14.11 7.77
N LEU A 27 -11.38 -13.16 8.69
CA LEU A 27 -10.96 -13.27 10.09
C LEU A 27 -11.87 -14.13 10.96
N PHE A 28 -13.18 -14.10 10.73
CA PHE A 28 -14.15 -14.66 11.68
C PHE A 28 -14.92 -15.87 11.18
N ALA A 29 -14.93 -16.15 9.87
CA ALA A 29 -15.53 -17.37 9.35
C ALA A 29 -14.59 -18.57 9.63
N PRO A 30 -15.05 -19.62 10.34
CA PRO A 30 -14.20 -20.76 10.67
C PRO A 30 -13.69 -21.49 9.43
N ASN A 31 -12.39 -21.80 9.39
CA ASN A 31 -11.73 -22.56 8.32
C ASN A 31 -11.98 -21.99 6.91
N PHE A 32 -12.08 -20.65 6.81
CA PHE A 32 -12.41 -20.00 5.56
C PHE A 32 -11.24 -20.02 4.57
N TYR A 33 -10.05 -19.59 5.01
CA TYR A 33 -8.84 -19.68 4.18
C TYR A 33 -8.37 -21.15 4.09
N ARG A 34 -8.11 -21.57 2.86
CA ARG A 34 -7.68 -22.94 2.49
C ARG A 34 -6.23 -22.97 2.02
N ASP A 35 -5.54 -21.85 2.17
CA ASP A 35 -4.15 -21.65 1.80
C ASP A 35 -3.23 -22.56 2.61
N HIS A 36 -2.01 -22.75 2.11
CA HIS A 36 -1.01 -23.56 2.81
C HIS A 36 -0.81 -23.02 4.24
N PRO A 37 -0.69 -23.88 5.28
CA PRO A 37 -0.61 -23.44 6.67
C PRO A 37 0.44 -22.36 6.95
N VAL A 38 1.59 -22.42 6.26
CA VAL A 38 2.67 -21.42 6.38
C VAL A 38 2.23 -20.00 6.01
N LEU A 39 1.23 -19.85 5.14
CA LEU A 39 0.71 -18.57 4.67
C LEU A 39 -0.41 -18.02 5.55
N LEU A 40 -1.14 -18.89 6.25
CA LEU A 40 -2.35 -18.49 7.00
C LEU A 40 -2.09 -17.34 8.00
N PRO A 41 -1.02 -17.35 8.82
CA PRO A 41 -0.77 -16.24 9.74
C PRO A 41 -0.55 -14.90 9.03
N GLN A 42 0.09 -14.93 7.86
CA GLN A 42 0.29 -13.72 7.05
C GLN A 42 -1.03 -13.21 6.48
N ILE A 43 -1.90 -14.10 6.02
CA ILE A 43 -3.24 -13.73 5.52
C ILE A 43 -4.06 -13.09 6.65
N TYR A 44 -4.11 -13.71 7.84
CA TYR A 44 -4.83 -13.15 8.98
C TYR A 44 -4.25 -11.82 9.47
N GLY A 45 -2.92 -11.69 9.52
CA GLY A 45 -2.27 -10.42 9.88
C GLY A 45 -2.57 -9.30 8.88
N GLN A 46 -2.59 -9.62 7.57
CA GLN A 46 -3.00 -8.70 6.52
C GLN A 46 -4.46 -8.25 6.70
N ASP A 47 -5.38 -9.18 6.90
CA ASP A 47 -6.81 -8.88 7.08
C ASP A 47 -7.05 -8.04 8.33
N LEU A 48 -6.40 -8.36 9.46
CA LEU A 48 -6.55 -7.61 10.69
C LEU A 48 -6.13 -6.15 10.49
N LEU A 49 -4.97 -5.92 9.88
CA LEU A 49 -4.54 -4.54 9.63
C LEU A 49 -5.44 -3.84 8.60
N THR A 50 -5.89 -4.56 7.59
CA THR A 50 -6.80 -4.01 6.58
C THR A 50 -8.10 -3.57 7.24
N LEU A 51 -8.65 -4.35 8.17
CA LEU A 51 -9.86 -4.04 8.92
C LEU A 51 -9.67 -2.89 9.93
N VAL A 52 -8.59 -2.92 10.72
CA VAL A 52 -8.38 -1.98 11.85
C VAL A 52 -7.77 -0.66 11.40
N VAL A 53 -6.97 -0.65 10.34
CA VAL A 53 -6.26 0.53 9.84
C VAL A 53 -6.73 0.91 8.44
N GLY A 54 -6.73 -0.04 7.51
CA GLY A 54 -7.05 0.21 6.10
C GLY A 54 -8.46 0.76 5.88
N VAL A 55 -9.47 0.11 6.46
CA VAL A 55 -10.90 0.48 6.35
C VAL A 55 -11.18 1.84 6.99
N PRO A 56 -10.77 2.12 8.26
CA PRO A 56 -10.94 3.45 8.84
C PRO A 56 -10.18 4.54 8.08
N ALA A 57 -8.94 4.27 7.65
CA ALA A 57 -8.17 5.24 6.88
C ALA A 57 -8.84 5.54 5.53
N LEU A 58 -9.38 4.54 4.82
CA LEU A 58 -10.13 4.72 3.58
C LEU A 58 -11.39 5.56 3.82
N ALA A 59 -12.17 5.26 4.86
CA ALA A 59 -13.41 5.97 5.16
C ALA A 59 -13.15 7.45 5.51
N VAL A 60 -12.20 7.71 6.42
CA VAL A 60 -11.85 9.06 6.88
C VAL A 60 -11.25 9.88 5.73
N SER A 61 -10.30 9.31 4.98
CA SER A 61 -9.68 10.01 3.87
C SER A 61 -10.67 10.32 2.74
N LEU A 62 -11.58 9.39 2.42
CA LEU A 62 -12.66 9.62 1.46
C LEU A 62 -13.58 10.76 1.90
N TYR A 63 -13.96 10.79 3.18
CA TYR A 63 -14.81 11.86 3.75
C TYR A 63 -14.17 13.25 3.61
N TYR A 64 -12.86 13.38 3.83
CA TYR A 64 -12.13 14.63 3.66
C TYR A 64 -11.89 14.98 2.19
N ALA A 65 -11.57 13.98 1.36
CA ALA A 65 -11.39 14.15 -0.08
C ALA A 65 -12.68 14.66 -0.76
N ASP A 66 -13.85 14.17 -0.33
CA ASP A 66 -15.15 14.62 -0.84
C ASP A 66 -15.47 16.09 -0.51
N ARG A 67 -14.86 16.62 0.56
CA ARG A 67 -14.92 18.03 0.94
C ARG A 67 -13.81 18.89 0.30
N GLY A 68 -13.04 18.32 -0.63
CA GLY A 68 -11.99 19.04 -1.35
C GLY A 68 -10.66 19.11 -0.61
N SER A 69 -10.45 18.34 0.47
CA SER A 69 -9.16 18.27 1.15
C SER A 69 -8.12 17.58 0.27
N LEU A 70 -7.04 18.30 -0.08
CA LEU A 70 -5.92 17.71 -0.82
C LEU A 70 -5.22 16.61 -0.02
N ARG A 71 -5.05 16.81 1.29
CA ARG A 71 -4.46 15.82 2.21
C ARG A 71 -5.31 14.56 2.27
N GLY A 72 -6.63 14.74 2.42
CA GLY A 72 -7.60 13.64 2.37
C GLY A 72 -7.52 12.88 1.06
N TYR A 73 -7.40 13.60 -0.06
CA TYR A 73 -7.28 13.00 -1.39
C TYR A 73 -5.98 12.18 -1.56
N ASP A 74 -4.84 12.68 -1.09
CA ASP A 74 -3.56 11.97 -1.13
C ASP A 74 -3.58 10.69 -0.28
N VAL A 75 -4.11 10.77 0.94
CA VAL A 75 -4.26 9.61 1.82
C VAL A 75 -5.22 8.60 1.21
N TRP A 76 -6.34 9.04 0.64
CA TRP A 76 -7.30 8.18 -0.03
C TRP A 76 -6.66 7.44 -1.22
N LEU A 77 -5.87 8.13 -2.05
CA LEU A 77 -5.11 7.50 -3.13
C LEU A 77 -4.07 6.50 -2.63
N GLY A 78 -3.35 6.85 -1.58
CA GLY A 78 -2.35 5.99 -0.95
C GLY A 78 -2.96 4.69 -0.40
N VAL A 79 -4.05 4.79 0.34
CA VAL A 79 -4.80 3.63 0.86
C VAL A 79 -5.40 2.81 -0.28
N THR A 80 -5.93 3.46 -1.33
CA THR A 80 -6.40 2.76 -2.53
C THR A 80 -5.28 1.98 -3.21
N GLY A 81 -4.07 2.55 -3.29
CA GLY A 81 -2.88 1.85 -3.81
C GLY A 81 -2.40 0.69 -2.94
N TYR A 82 -2.56 0.78 -1.63
CA TYR A 82 -2.36 -0.34 -0.70
C TYR A 82 -3.38 -1.46 -0.94
N LEU A 83 -4.67 -1.14 -1.01
CA LEU A 83 -5.71 -2.14 -1.28
C LEU A 83 -5.56 -2.77 -2.65
N LEU A 84 -5.13 -2.00 -3.67
CA LEU A 84 -4.80 -2.53 -4.98
C LEU A 84 -3.71 -3.59 -4.91
N TYR A 85 -2.66 -3.34 -4.13
CA TYR A 85 -1.60 -4.32 -3.90
C TYR A 85 -2.12 -5.56 -3.18
N THR A 86 -2.84 -5.37 -2.07
CA THR A 86 -3.42 -6.47 -1.27
C THR A 86 -4.34 -7.36 -2.09
N TYR A 87 -5.30 -6.78 -2.81
CA TYR A 87 -6.28 -7.56 -3.58
C TYR A 87 -5.73 -8.08 -4.91
N SER A 88 -4.62 -7.53 -5.42
CA SER A 88 -3.83 -8.21 -6.45
C SER A 88 -3.27 -9.53 -5.91
N SER A 89 -2.64 -9.48 -4.73
CA SER A 89 -2.13 -10.70 -4.08
C SER A 89 -3.27 -11.68 -3.80
N TYR A 90 -4.41 -11.24 -3.29
CA TYR A 90 -5.51 -12.16 -2.98
C TYR A 90 -6.09 -12.77 -4.26
N ALA A 91 -6.37 -11.98 -5.29
CA ALA A 91 -6.95 -12.48 -6.54
C ALA A 91 -6.03 -13.46 -7.31
N PHE A 92 -4.71 -13.33 -7.17
CA PHE A 92 -3.74 -14.13 -7.94
C PHE A 92 -2.99 -15.19 -7.13
N MET A 93 -2.95 -15.11 -5.80
CA MET A 93 -2.16 -16.01 -4.95
C MET A 93 -3.00 -16.83 -3.97
N THR A 94 -4.13 -16.30 -3.48
CA THR A 94 -4.90 -17.03 -2.46
C THR A 94 -5.56 -18.28 -3.02
N ALA A 95 -5.63 -19.34 -2.20
CA ALA A 95 -6.36 -20.55 -2.52
C ALA A 95 -7.84 -20.24 -2.76
N PHE A 96 -8.45 -20.89 -3.75
CA PHE A 96 -9.82 -20.63 -4.16
C PHE A 96 -10.81 -20.81 -3.00
N ASN A 97 -11.63 -19.77 -2.78
CA ASN A 97 -12.68 -19.72 -1.78
C ASN A 97 -13.86 -18.88 -2.29
N GLU A 98 -14.92 -18.83 -1.48
CA GLU A 98 -16.21 -18.22 -1.83
C GLU A 98 -16.10 -16.71 -2.10
N LEU A 99 -15.07 -16.04 -1.59
CA LEU A 99 -14.80 -14.61 -1.83
C LEU A 99 -13.94 -14.34 -3.07
N TYR A 100 -13.59 -15.34 -3.86
CA TYR A 100 -12.74 -15.14 -5.05
C TYR A 100 -13.23 -14.00 -5.96
N LEU A 101 -14.53 -13.96 -6.28
CA LEU A 101 -15.10 -12.88 -7.10
C LEU A 101 -15.08 -11.53 -6.40
N VAL A 102 -15.11 -11.49 -5.06
CA VAL A 102 -14.97 -10.27 -4.27
C VAL A 102 -13.54 -9.75 -4.37
N TYR A 103 -12.52 -10.62 -4.31
CA TYR A 103 -11.11 -10.22 -4.50
C TYR A 103 -10.87 -9.66 -5.90
N VAL A 104 -11.42 -10.31 -6.92
CA VAL A 104 -11.36 -9.84 -8.32
C VAL A 104 -12.06 -8.48 -8.46
N ALA A 105 -13.25 -8.31 -7.89
CA ALA A 105 -13.94 -7.03 -7.92
C ALA A 105 -13.14 -5.94 -7.21
N LEU A 106 -12.58 -6.22 -6.03
CA LEU A 106 -11.75 -5.29 -5.27
C LEU A 106 -10.48 -4.90 -6.01
N LEU A 107 -9.77 -5.86 -6.62
CA LEU A 107 -8.61 -5.61 -7.48
C LEU A 107 -8.94 -4.59 -8.58
N TRP A 108 -9.98 -4.85 -9.38
CA TRP A 108 -10.26 -3.98 -10.52
C TRP A 108 -10.91 -2.65 -10.11
N LEU A 109 -11.76 -2.63 -9.09
CA LEU A 109 -12.31 -1.39 -8.52
C LEU A 109 -11.20 -0.49 -8.00
N THR A 110 -10.26 -1.02 -7.22
CA THR A 110 -9.12 -0.26 -6.71
C THR A 110 -8.20 0.20 -7.82
N LEU A 111 -7.95 -0.62 -8.86
CA LEU A 111 -7.14 -0.22 -10.01
C LEU A 111 -7.74 0.99 -10.75
N PHE A 112 -9.00 0.88 -11.17
CA PHE A 112 -9.65 1.96 -11.93
C PHE A 112 -9.85 3.21 -11.07
N THR A 113 -10.12 3.04 -9.77
CA THR A 113 -10.19 4.16 -8.81
C THR A 113 -8.83 4.83 -8.65
N PHE A 114 -7.75 4.06 -8.52
CA PHE A 114 -6.39 4.58 -8.40
C PHE A 114 -5.97 5.34 -9.66
N VAL A 115 -6.12 4.74 -10.85
CA VAL A 115 -5.77 5.39 -12.12
C VAL A 115 -6.60 6.66 -12.33
N GLY A 116 -7.92 6.58 -12.16
CA GLY A 116 -8.82 7.74 -12.31
C GLY A 116 -8.53 8.83 -11.28
N GLY A 117 -8.15 8.45 -10.07
CA GLY A 117 -7.77 9.38 -9.01
C GLY A 117 -6.41 10.03 -9.28
N MET A 118 -5.41 9.28 -9.74
CA MET A 118 -4.10 9.81 -10.12
C MET A 118 -4.22 10.84 -11.25
N VAL A 119 -5.03 10.58 -12.28
CA VAL A 119 -5.25 11.53 -13.39
C VAL A 119 -5.88 12.85 -12.93
N ARG A 120 -6.64 12.83 -11.83
CA ARG A 120 -7.32 14.01 -11.26
C ARG A 120 -6.52 14.71 -10.16
N LEU A 121 -5.42 14.11 -9.69
CA LEU A 121 -4.59 14.68 -8.64
C LEU A 121 -3.93 15.96 -9.13
N ASP A 122 -4.06 17.04 -8.35
CA ASP A 122 -3.42 18.32 -8.66
C ASP A 122 -1.94 18.32 -8.22
N ALA A 123 -1.11 17.67 -9.04
CA ALA A 123 0.32 17.60 -8.82
C ALA A 123 1.01 18.97 -8.83
N ALA A 124 0.44 19.98 -9.50
CA ALA A 124 1.00 21.33 -9.57
C ALA A 124 0.84 22.06 -8.24
N THR A 125 -0.34 21.95 -7.63
CA THR A 125 -0.62 22.46 -6.27
C THR A 125 0.27 21.79 -5.24
N LEU A 126 0.42 20.46 -5.28
CA LEU A 126 1.37 19.76 -4.39
C LEU A 126 2.80 20.26 -4.53
N LYS A 127 3.29 20.43 -5.77
CA LYS A 127 4.64 20.98 -5.99
C LYS A 127 4.80 22.38 -5.42
N ARG A 128 3.78 23.24 -5.57
CA ARG A 128 3.79 24.62 -5.09
C ARG A 128 3.87 24.66 -3.57
N ASP A 129 2.99 23.93 -2.89
CA ASP A 129 2.91 23.85 -1.43
C ASP A 129 4.21 23.30 -0.82
N LEU A 130 4.80 22.29 -1.45
CA LEU A 130 6.03 21.64 -0.97
C LEU A 130 7.33 22.24 -1.53
N SER A 131 7.26 23.35 -2.28
CA SER A 131 8.42 23.93 -2.98
C SER A 131 9.56 24.37 -2.05
N GLY A 132 9.22 24.82 -0.84
CA GLY A 132 10.16 25.20 0.22
C GLY A 132 10.71 24.02 1.04
N THR A 133 10.15 22.82 0.89
CA THR A 133 10.53 21.65 1.68
C THR A 133 11.73 20.93 1.06
N SER A 134 12.65 20.45 1.90
CA SER A 134 13.75 19.61 1.42
C SER A 134 13.24 18.27 0.90
N VAL A 135 13.52 17.98 -0.37
CA VAL A 135 13.13 16.71 -1.02
C VAL A 135 14.09 15.55 -0.72
N ARG A 136 15.29 15.83 -0.18
CA ARG A 136 16.38 14.84 -0.03
C ARG A 136 15.99 13.62 0.82
N PRO A 137 15.30 13.77 1.99
CA PRO A 137 14.94 12.62 2.80
C PRO A 137 14.00 11.65 2.08
N TYR A 138 13.04 12.19 1.32
CA TYR A 138 12.08 11.39 0.55
C TYR A 138 12.74 10.65 -0.61
N VAL A 139 13.63 11.34 -1.35
CA VAL A 139 14.42 10.72 -2.43
C VAL A 139 15.30 9.61 -1.88
N ALA A 140 16.03 9.86 -0.78
CA ALA A 140 16.89 8.86 -0.15
C ALA A 140 16.06 7.65 0.31
N PHE A 141 14.95 7.88 1.00
CA PHE A 141 14.07 6.82 1.49
C PHE A 141 13.53 5.94 0.36
N GLN A 142 13.04 6.54 -0.73
CA GLN A 142 12.53 5.80 -1.89
C GLN A 142 13.62 4.99 -2.60
N LEU A 143 14.82 5.55 -2.78
CA LEU A 143 15.94 4.81 -3.37
C LEU A 143 16.42 3.67 -2.46
N SER A 144 16.46 3.91 -1.14
CA SER A 144 16.79 2.86 -0.17
C SER A 144 15.78 1.71 -0.23
N LEU A 145 14.48 2.00 -0.34
CA LEU A 145 13.45 0.98 -0.53
C LEU A 145 13.62 0.23 -1.85
N ALA A 146 13.88 0.93 -2.95
CA ALA A 146 14.13 0.30 -4.25
C ALA A 146 15.29 -0.70 -4.18
N VAL A 147 16.41 -0.31 -3.56
CA VAL A 147 17.59 -1.17 -3.38
C VAL A 147 17.28 -2.34 -2.45
N LEU A 148 16.72 -2.06 -1.28
CA LEU A 148 16.46 -3.07 -0.27
C LEU A 148 15.48 -4.15 -0.75
N VAL A 149 14.36 -3.75 -1.35
CA VAL A 149 13.35 -4.67 -1.88
C VAL A 149 13.92 -5.49 -3.05
N SER A 150 14.70 -4.87 -3.93
CA SER A 150 15.40 -5.60 -5.00
C SER A 150 16.35 -6.64 -4.45
N LEU A 151 17.17 -6.27 -3.46
CA LEU A 151 18.12 -7.20 -2.83
C LEU A 151 17.39 -8.33 -2.12
N LEU A 152 16.30 -8.04 -1.41
CA LEU A 152 15.49 -9.05 -0.73
C LEU A 152 15.02 -10.11 -1.73
N TRP A 153 14.33 -9.71 -2.81
CA TRP A 153 13.79 -10.66 -3.78
C TRP A 153 14.86 -11.32 -4.65
N LEU A 154 15.86 -10.56 -5.12
CA LEU A 154 16.92 -11.13 -5.95
C LEU A 154 17.83 -12.07 -5.18
N SER A 155 18.02 -11.87 -3.86
CA SER A 155 18.78 -12.79 -3.02
C SER A 155 18.14 -14.17 -2.90
N GLU A 156 16.83 -14.27 -3.14
CA GLU A 156 16.11 -15.54 -3.13
C GLU A 156 15.98 -16.12 -4.55
N ILE A 157 15.61 -15.28 -5.51
CA ILE A 157 15.34 -15.68 -6.89
C ILE A 157 16.61 -16.10 -7.64
N LEU A 158 17.70 -15.34 -7.54
CA LEU A 158 18.90 -15.60 -8.34
C LEU A 158 19.59 -16.91 -7.94
N PRO A 159 19.83 -17.22 -6.65
CA PRO A 159 20.45 -18.50 -6.28
C PRO A 159 19.62 -19.70 -6.73
N ALA A 160 18.30 -19.66 -6.54
CA ALA A 160 17.41 -20.71 -7.00
C ALA A 160 17.45 -20.89 -8.52
N THR A 161 17.43 -19.77 -9.26
CA THR A 161 17.52 -19.78 -10.73
C THR A 161 18.83 -20.40 -11.22
N LEU A 162 19.96 -20.02 -10.61
CA LEU A 162 21.28 -20.55 -10.97
C LEU A 162 21.45 -22.03 -10.59
N ALA A 163 20.82 -22.47 -9.50
CA ALA A 163 20.83 -23.85 -9.05
C ALA A 163 19.81 -24.75 -9.75
N GLY A 164 18.90 -24.19 -10.55
CA GLY A 164 17.79 -24.94 -11.17
C GLY A 164 16.76 -25.43 -10.14
N THR A 165 16.61 -24.74 -9.01
CA THR A 165 15.67 -25.06 -7.93
C THR A 165 14.58 -24.00 -7.81
N THR A 166 13.59 -24.24 -6.95
CA THR A 166 12.55 -23.26 -6.61
C THR A 166 12.97 -22.42 -5.40
N PRO A 167 12.67 -21.11 -5.38
CA PRO A 167 12.86 -20.26 -4.20
C PRO A 167 12.17 -20.86 -2.95
N PRO A 168 12.80 -20.84 -1.76
CA PRO A 168 12.24 -21.41 -0.53
C PRO A 168 10.83 -20.92 -0.22
N ALA A 169 10.54 -19.62 -0.33
CA ALA A 169 9.21 -19.07 -0.04
C ALA A 169 8.12 -19.59 -0.97
N ILE A 170 8.48 -20.01 -2.20
CA ILE A 170 7.56 -20.65 -3.15
C ILE A 170 7.41 -22.14 -2.80
N ALA A 171 8.53 -22.82 -2.56
CA ALA A 171 8.57 -24.26 -2.30
C ALA A 171 7.82 -24.63 -1.01
N GLU A 172 8.09 -23.92 0.09
CA GLU A 172 7.46 -24.16 1.40
C GLU A 172 5.96 -23.89 1.39
N ALA A 173 5.52 -22.92 0.59
CA ALA A 173 4.11 -22.57 0.44
C ALA A 173 3.38 -23.41 -0.63
N GLY A 174 4.09 -24.28 -1.35
CA GLY A 174 3.52 -25.07 -2.45
C GLY A 174 2.97 -24.23 -3.60
N LEU A 175 3.51 -23.01 -3.79
CA LEU A 175 3.03 -22.09 -4.82
C LEU A 175 3.68 -22.41 -6.18
N PRO A 176 2.99 -22.13 -7.30
CA PRO A 176 3.63 -22.17 -8.62
C PRO A 176 4.59 -20.99 -8.83
N THR A 177 4.26 -19.83 -8.27
CA THR A 177 5.07 -18.61 -8.28
C THR A 177 4.63 -17.66 -7.16
N ALA A 178 5.49 -16.73 -6.78
CA ALA A 178 5.14 -15.67 -5.82
C ALA A 178 4.74 -14.38 -6.55
N VAL A 179 3.44 -14.06 -6.54
CA VAL A 179 2.87 -12.79 -7.06
C VAL A 179 3.61 -11.57 -6.51
N ILE A 180 4.05 -11.62 -5.24
CA ILE A 180 4.80 -10.55 -4.59
C ILE A 180 6.11 -10.24 -5.34
N TYR A 181 6.85 -11.24 -5.81
CA TYR A 181 8.07 -11.00 -6.60
C TYR A 181 7.77 -10.21 -7.86
N SER A 182 6.71 -10.59 -8.58
CA SER A 182 6.31 -9.95 -9.83
C SER A 182 5.85 -8.51 -9.62
N LEU A 183 5.01 -8.27 -8.61
CA LEU A 183 4.52 -6.93 -8.29
C LEU A 183 5.67 -6.04 -7.81
N ASP A 184 6.53 -6.55 -6.94
CA ASP A 184 7.57 -5.73 -6.34
C ASP A 184 8.67 -5.37 -7.34
N LEU A 185 9.22 -6.35 -8.05
CA LEU A 185 10.28 -6.12 -9.04
C LEU A 185 9.74 -5.44 -10.31
N GLY A 186 8.51 -5.75 -10.73
CA GLY A 186 7.93 -5.23 -11.97
C GLY A 186 7.31 -3.84 -11.84
N ILE A 187 6.77 -3.49 -10.67
CA ILE A 187 5.99 -2.25 -10.49
C ILE A 187 6.56 -1.41 -9.35
N ILE A 188 6.75 -1.98 -8.16
CA ILE A 188 7.06 -1.20 -6.95
C ILE A 188 8.47 -0.62 -7.00
N VAL A 189 9.49 -1.44 -7.28
CA VAL A 189 10.89 -1.02 -7.36
C VAL A 189 11.11 0.03 -8.46
N PRO A 190 10.65 -0.20 -9.71
CA PRO A 190 10.72 0.84 -10.75
C PRO A 190 9.95 2.11 -10.36
N GLY A 191 8.79 1.96 -9.72
CA GLY A 191 7.98 3.08 -9.22
C GLY A 191 8.72 3.94 -8.19
N PHE A 192 9.45 3.33 -7.25
CA PHE A 192 10.29 4.05 -6.31
C PHE A 192 11.43 4.79 -7.00
N ALA A 193 12.15 4.14 -7.90
CA ALA A 193 13.27 4.76 -8.62
C ALA A 193 12.80 5.94 -9.50
N LEU A 194 11.68 5.78 -10.21
CA LEU A 194 11.12 6.81 -11.07
C LEU A 194 10.61 8.00 -10.26
N THR A 195 9.89 7.75 -9.16
CA THR A 195 9.39 8.80 -8.27
C THR A 195 10.54 9.58 -7.64
N ALA A 196 11.57 8.89 -7.17
CA ALA A 196 12.75 9.51 -6.58
C ALA A 196 13.48 10.39 -7.60
N SER A 197 13.62 9.92 -8.84
CA SER A 197 14.21 10.69 -9.94
C SER A 197 13.39 11.94 -10.26
N TRP A 198 12.06 11.82 -10.38
CA TRP A 198 11.18 12.97 -10.63
C TRP A 198 11.18 13.98 -9.49
N LEU A 199 11.16 13.50 -8.24
CA LEU A 199 11.18 14.35 -7.06
C LEU A 199 12.53 15.07 -6.91
N ARG A 200 13.65 14.38 -7.15
CA ARG A 200 15.00 14.98 -7.18
C ARG A 200 15.08 16.13 -8.19
N ASN A 201 14.43 15.96 -9.33
CA ASN A 201 14.33 16.97 -10.39
C ASN A 201 13.19 17.98 -10.16
N ARG A 202 12.55 17.98 -8.97
CA ARG A 202 11.44 18.87 -8.59
C ARG A 202 10.29 18.93 -9.62
N ARG A 203 10.01 17.80 -10.26
CA ARG A 203 8.85 17.63 -11.16
C ARG A 203 7.58 17.44 -10.35
N ALA A 204 6.46 17.99 -10.83
CA ALA A 204 5.18 17.95 -10.12
C ALA A 204 4.76 16.52 -9.73
N TRP A 205 4.84 15.59 -10.68
CA TRP A 205 4.52 14.19 -10.46
C TRP A 205 5.44 13.50 -9.44
N GLY A 206 6.66 13.98 -9.22
CA GLY A 206 7.53 13.48 -8.16
C GLY A 206 6.94 13.71 -6.76
N TYR A 207 6.30 14.86 -6.52
CA TYR A 207 5.61 15.15 -5.27
C TYR A 207 4.34 14.31 -5.12
N ALA A 208 3.53 14.25 -6.18
CA ALA A 208 2.30 13.46 -6.22
C ALA A 208 2.53 11.99 -5.88
N PHE A 209 3.43 11.30 -6.59
CA PHE A 209 3.72 9.90 -6.31
C PHE A 209 4.38 9.70 -4.95
N THR A 210 5.17 10.66 -4.47
CA THR A 210 5.75 10.60 -3.12
C THR A 210 4.67 10.58 -2.04
N ALA A 211 3.67 11.44 -2.14
CA ALA A 211 2.55 11.50 -1.20
C ALA A 211 1.85 10.13 -1.10
N VAL A 212 1.49 9.58 -2.26
CA VAL A 212 0.80 8.29 -2.39
C VAL A 212 1.66 7.14 -1.87
N LEU A 213 2.95 7.10 -2.21
CA LEU A 213 3.86 6.04 -1.82
C LEU A 213 4.11 6.03 -0.31
N LEU A 214 4.25 7.19 0.34
CA LEU A 214 4.45 7.25 1.80
C LEU A 214 3.28 6.63 2.58
N VAL A 215 2.05 6.90 2.14
CA VAL A 215 0.83 6.31 2.71
C VAL A 215 0.79 4.80 2.42
N LYS A 216 1.09 4.39 1.19
CA LYS A 216 1.16 2.96 0.81
C LYS A 216 2.22 2.21 1.64
N ILE A 217 3.41 2.78 1.83
CA ILE A 217 4.48 2.15 2.61
C ILE A 217 4.10 2.07 4.08
N ALA A 218 3.49 3.12 4.64
CA ALA A 218 3.05 3.10 6.03
C ALA A 218 1.98 2.02 6.30
N THR A 219 1.00 1.89 5.40
CA THR A 219 -0.06 0.88 5.49
C THR A 219 0.45 -0.52 5.21
N LEU A 220 1.22 -0.72 4.13
CA LEU A 220 1.81 -2.02 3.80
C LEU A 220 2.83 -2.48 4.85
N GLY A 221 3.71 -1.58 5.32
CA GLY A 221 4.67 -1.89 6.37
C GLY A 221 3.99 -2.25 7.68
N GLY A 222 2.91 -1.55 8.04
CA GLY A 222 2.02 -1.96 9.12
C GLY A 222 1.48 -3.37 8.90
N ALA A 223 1.00 -3.70 7.69
CA ALA A 223 0.48 -5.03 7.36
C ALA A 223 1.53 -6.11 7.59
N VAL A 224 2.76 -5.89 7.11
CA VAL A 224 3.88 -6.82 7.33
C VAL A 224 4.18 -6.99 8.82
N LEU A 225 4.13 -5.92 9.62
CA LEU A 225 4.31 -6.04 11.07
C LEU A 225 3.18 -6.84 11.73
N ALA A 226 1.94 -6.67 11.29
CA ALA A 226 0.81 -7.49 11.75
C ALA A 226 0.98 -8.96 11.33
N MET A 227 1.41 -9.24 10.10
CA MET A 227 1.77 -10.58 9.64
C MET A 227 2.82 -11.22 10.55
N ILE A 228 3.90 -10.49 10.85
CA ILE A 228 4.99 -10.96 11.73
C ILE A 228 4.45 -11.34 13.12
N VAL A 229 3.56 -10.52 13.70
CA VAL A 229 2.94 -10.84 15.00
C VAL A 229 2.18 -12.16 14.92
N PHE A 230 1.35 -12.35 13.89
CA PHE A 230 0.60 -13.59 13.70
C PHE A 230 1.51 -14.79 13.45
N MET A 231 2.58 -14.64 12.66
CA MET A 231 3.58 -15.69 12.44
C MET A 231 4.24 -16.12 13.75
N ILE A 232 4.62 -15.17 14.61
CA ILE A 232 5.22 -15.47 15.92
C ILE A 232 4.21 -16.18 16.83
N LEU A 233 2.94 -15.76 16.84
CA LEU A 233 1.87 -16.41 17.61
C LEU A 233 1.58 -17.84 17.13
N ASP A 234 1.73 -18.10 15.83
CA ASP A 234 1.63 -19.42 15.21
C ASP A 234 2.87 -20.30 15.48
N GLY A 235 3.92 -19.75 16.10
CA GLY A 235 5.16 -20.46 16.42
C GLY A 235 6.18 -20.48 15.27
N GLN A 236 5.96 -19.69 14.22
CA GLN A 236 6.91 -19.55 13.12
C GLN A 236 8.11 -18.71 13.53
N VAL A 237 9.30 -19.09 13.06
CA VAL A 237 10.54 -18.36 13.32
C VAL A 237 10.67 -17.21 12.33
N VAL A 238 10.50 -15.98 12.79
CA VAL A 238 10.76 -14.77 11.99
C VAL A 238 12.16 -14.23 12.32
N PRO A 239 13.05 -14.06 11.32
CA PRO A 239 14.36 -13.50 11.56
C PRO A 239 14.31 -12.08 12.14
N LEU A 240 15.06 -11.83 13.23
CA LEU A 240 15.15 -10.50 13.85
C LEU A 240 15.48 -9.37 12.85
N PRO A 241 16.40 -9.55 11.88
CA PRO A 241 16.67 -8.51 10.88
C PRO A 241 15.42 -8.10 10.10
N GLN A 242 14.53 -9.05 9.76
CA GLN A 242 13.29 -8.75 9.05
C GLN A 242 12.37 -7.83 9.88
N ILE A 243 12.20 -8.15 11.17
CA ILE A 243 11.39 -7.36 12.10
C ILE A 243 11.94 -5.93 12.20
N LEU A 244 13.25 -5.79 12.40
CA LEU A 244 13.90 -4.49 12.54
C LEU A 244 13.82 -3.65 11.26
N ILE A 245 14.00 -4.29 10.10
CA ILE A 245 13.90 -3.63 8.79
C ILE A 245 12.49 -3.09 8.58
N PHE A 246 11.46 -3.94 8.63
CA PHE A 246 10.09 -3.50 8.38
C PHE A 246 9.57 -2.54 9.46
N GLY A 247 9.97 -2.72 10.72
CA GLY A 247 9.68 -1.79 11.81
C GLY A 247 10.26 -0.40 11.55
N THR A 248 11.54 -0.33 11.21
CA THR A 248 12.24 0.93 10.92
C THR A 248 11.65 1.62 9.69
N LEU A 249 11.42 0.89 8.60
CA LEU A 249 10.84 1.46 7.38
C LEU A 249 9.44 2.02 7.62
N THR A 250 8.60 1.30 8.38
CA THR A 250 7.26 1.76 8.72
C THR A 250 7.32 3.04 9.56
N ALA A 251 8.18 3.08 10.59
CA ALA A 251 8.36 4.26 11.43
C ALA A 251 8.87 5.47 10.63
N VAL A 252 9.90 5.29 9.80
CA VAL A 252 10.43 6.35 8.93
C VAL A 252 9.36 6.83 7.94
N SER A 253 8.59 5.92 7.36
CA SER A 253 7.49 6.28 6.45
C SER A 253 6.43 7.12 7.15
N LEU A 254 6.02 6.76 8.37
CA LEU A 254 5.05 7.52 9.16
C LEU A 254 5.55 8.93 9.49
N VAL A 255 6.83 9.07 9.87
CA VAL A 255 7.44 10.38 10.14
C VAL A 255 7.49 11.24 8.88
N LEU A 256 7.97 10.67 7.76
CA LEU A 256 8.04 11.39 6.49
C LEU A 256 6.64 11.74 5.97
N MET A 257 5.67 10.84 6.09
CA MET A 257 4.26 11.07 5.73
C MET A 257 3.67 12.21 6.56
N GLY A 258 3.84 12.19 7.89
CA GLY A 258 3.34 13.26 8.76
C GLY A 258 3.95 14.62 8.40
N ARG A 259 5.27 14.67 8.17
CA ARG A 259 5.96 15.89 7.71
C ARG A 259 5.46 16.37 6.35
N PHE A 260 5.23 15.45 5.40
CA PHE A 260 4.74 15.76 4.07
C PHE A 260 3.33 16.35 4.13
N LEU A 261 2.41 15.69 4.85
CA LEU A 261 1.02 16.13 4.96
C LEU A 261 0.89 17.46 5.71
N VAL A 262 1.67 17.68 6.78
CA VAL A 262 1.66 18.96 7.51
C VAL A 262 2.16 20.13 6.65
N ALA A 263 3.08 19.87 5.72
CA ALA A 263 3.64 20.89 4.83
C ALA A 263 2.71 21.32 3.69
N ILE A 264 1.61 20.59 3.44
CA ILE A 264 0.56 21.01 2.48
C ILE A 264 -0.16 22.25 3.02
N ASP A 265 -0.36 23.27 2.18
CA ASP A 265 -0.92 24.55 2.60
C ASP A 265 -2.37 24.39 3.13
N PRO A 266 -2.74 24.96 4.29
CA PRO A 266 -4.12 24.99 4.76
C PRO A 266 -5.12 25.62 3.78
N GLU A 267 -4.72 26.57 2.94
CA GLU A 267 -5.60 27.17 1.92
C GLU A 267 -5.92 26.18 0.78
N SER A 268 -5.00 25.26 0.49
CA SER A 268 -5.24 24.09 -0.38
C SER A 268 -6.09 23.00 0.31
N ASP A 269 -6.50 23.21 1.57
CA ASP A 269 -7.28 22.29 2.39
C ASP A 269 -8.44 23.01 3.14
N PRO A 270 -9.54 23.32 2.43
CA PRO A 270 -10.63 24.17 2.95
C PRO A 270 -11.32 23.62 4.20
N VAL A 271 -11.15 22.33 4.53
CA VAL A 271 -11.69 21.73 5.76
C VAL A 271 -10.96 22.24 7.01
N ARG A 272 -9.72 22.71 6.90
CA ARG A 272 -8.97 23.32 8.01
C ARG A 272 -9.16 24.83 8.09
N ALA A 273 -9.38 25.50 6.96
CA ALA A 273 -9.60 26.96 6.90
C ALA A 273 -10.84 27.43 7.68
N GLY A 274 -11.80 26.54 7.96
CA GLY A 274 -12.97 26.83 8.80
C GLY A 274 -12.78 26.58 10.31
N THR A 275 -11.58 26.20 10.76
CA THR A 275 -11.28 25.86 12.17
C THR A 275 -10.24 26.77 12.83
N SER A 276 -9.81 27.83 12.15
CA SER A 276 -8.91 28.86 12.66
C SER A 276 -9.63 30.18 12.90
#